data_AF-A0A0L6JFC6-F1
#
_entry.id   AF-A0A0L6JFC6-F1
#
_cell.length_a   1.000
_cell.length_b   1.000
_cell.length_c   1.000
_cell.angle_alpha   90.00
_cell.angle_beta   90.00
_cell.angle_gamma   90.00
#
_symmetry.space_group_name_H-M   'P 1'
#
loop_
_entity.id
_entity.type
_entity.pdbx_description
1 polymer ?
#
loop_
_entity_poly.entity_id
_entity_poly.type
_entity_poly.pdbx_seq_one_letter_code
_entity_poly.pdbx_strand_id
1 'polypeptide(L)'
;MRRVAPVLALALTITGALAAPKAAKPAEDAPSPALKQRIAALALKQVDFGSVSLLPVRFDGSRLAGPIEDGGRTIYCVSSRMSGRTFGKPERPKAVMRYAADRLEVIDDDEVCTGHRSQPFPELDALGNAR
;
A
#
# COMPACT_ATOMS: atom_id res chain seq x y z
N MET A 1 -82.52 3.13 -4.64
CA MET A 1 -81.77 2.16 -3.81
C MET A 1 -81.20 1.06 -4.70
N ARG A 2 -79.87 0.97 -4.80
CA ARG A 2 -79.01 -0.23 -4.93
C ARG A 2 -77.72 0.15 -5.66
N ARG A 3 -76.67 0.33 -4.86
CA ARG A 3 -75.27 0.43 -5.26
C ARG A 3 -74.79 -0.98 -5.61
N VAL A 4 -74.07 -1.16 -6.73
CA VAL A 4 -73.07 -2.22 -6.87
C VAL A 4 -72.00 -1.73 -7.85
N ALA A 5 -70.78 -1.55 -7.34
CA ALA A 5 -69.56 -1.40 -8.13
C ALA A 5 -68.86 -2.76 -8.21
N PRO A 6 -68.10 -3.06 -9.28
CA PRO A 6 -67.07 -4.06 -9.20
C PRO A 6 -65.66 -3.45 -9.30
N VAL A 7 -64.86 -3.95 -8.37
CA VAL A 7 -63.46 -3.68 -8.06
C VAL A 7 -62.55 -4.06 -9.24
N LEU A 8 -61.66 -3.14 -9.61
CA LEU A 8 -60.56 -3.37 -10.54
C LEU A 8 -59.45 -4.15 -9.81
N ALA A 9 -59.32 -5.45 -10.09
CA ALA A 9 -58.25 -6.28 -9.55
C ALA A 9 -56.99 -6.15 -10.42
N LEU A 10 -56.02 -5.38 -9.94
CA LEU A 10 -54.70 -5.23 -10.58
C LEU A 10 -53.82 -6.43 -10.19
N ALA A 11 -53.51 -7.29 -11.15
CA ALA A 11 -52.58 -8.40 -10.98
C ALA A 11 -51.13 -7.86 -10.97
N LEU A 12 -50.46 -7.92 -9.82
CA LEU A 12 -49.02 -7.66 -9.69
C LEU A 12 -48.25 -8.96 -9.92
N THR A 13 -47.62 -9.11 -11.08
CA THR A 13 -46.62 -10.14 -11.34
C THR A 13 -45.29 -9.70 -10.70
N ILE A 14 -44.92 -10.32 -9.58
CA ILE A 14 -43.59 -10.14 -8.97
C ILE A 14 -42.63 -11.06 -9.73
N THR A 15 -42.07 -10.55 -10.82
CA THR A 15 -40.96 -11.19 -11.54
C THR A 15 -39.66 -10.81 -10.82
N GLY A 16 -38.87 -11.82 -10.48
CA GLY A 16 -37.76 -11.72 -9.54
C GLY A 16 -36.58 -10.85 -9.97
N ALA A 17 -35.82 -10.45 -8.95
CA ALA A 17 -34.38 -10.25 -9.05
C ALA A 17 -33.80 -10.74 -7.72
N LEU A 18 -33.36 -12.01 -7.71
CA LEU A 18 -32.44 -12.50 -6.70
C LEU A 18 -31.19 -11.63 -6.82
N ALA A 19 -31.03 -10.66 -5.92
CA ALA A 19 -29.81 -9.90 -5.79
C ALA A 19 -28.69 -10.88 -5.44
N ALA A 20 -27.88 -11.22 -6.45
CA ALA A 20 -26.67 -11.98 -6.26
C ALA A 20 -25.85 -11.30 -5.16
N PRO A 21 -25.28 -12.05 -4.19
CA PRO A 21 -24.36 -11.45 -3.24
C PRO A 21 -23.24 -10.83 -4.05
N LYS A 22 -23.11 -9.50 -3.95
CA LYS A 22 -22.00 -8.75 -4.51
C LYS A 22 -20.75 -9.38 -3.91
N ALA A 23 -20.07 -10.21 -4.70
CA ALA A 23 -18.81 -10.82 -4.30
C ALA A 23 -17.93 -9.70 -3.74
N ALA A 24 -17.55 -9.82 -2.47
CA ALA A 24 -16.60 -8.91 -1.88
C ALA A 24 -15.36 -8.94 -2.76
N LYS A 25 -14.99 -7.78 -3.31
CA LYS A 25 -13.70 -7.63 -4.00
C LYS A 25 -12.63 -8.15 -3.04
N PRO A 26 -11.69 -9.01 -3.48
CA PRO A 26 -10.57 -9.42 -2.66
C PRO A 26 -9.87 -8.15 -2.13
N ALA A 27 -9.42 -8.17 -0.87
CA ALA A 27 -8.73 -7.05 -0.25
C ALA A 27 -7.56 -6.59 -1.12
N GLU A 28 -7.79 -5.50 -1.86
CA GLU A 28 -6.86 -4.87 -2.81
C GLU A 28 -5.95 -3.89 -2.06
N ASP A 29 -5.60 -4.20 -0.81
CA ASP A 29 -4.86 -3.33 0.11
C ASP A 29 -3.39 -3.75 0.26
N ALA A 30 -2.95 -4.83 -0.36
CA ALA A 30 -1.55 -5.24 -0.31
C ALA A 30 -0.87 -4.97 -1.66
N PRO A 31 0.29 -4.28 -1.70
CA PRO A 31 1.02 -4.12 -2.96
C PRO A 31 1.43 -5.48 -3.52
N SER A 32 1.32 -5.62 -4.84
CA SER A 32 1.72 -6.86 -5.52
C SER A 32 3.20 -7.19 -5.26
N PRO A 33 3.62 -8.47 -5.34
CA PRO A 33 5.01 -8.84 -5.15
C PRO A 33 5.97 -8.09 -6.09
N ALA A 34 5.55 -7.86 -7.34
CA ALA A 34 6.32 -7.09 -8.30
C ALA A 34 6.48 -5.62 -7.87
N LEU A 35 5.42 -5.01 -7.36
CA LEU A 35 5.48 -3.63 -6.85
C LEU A 35 6.36 -3.53 -5.60
N LYS A 36 6.28 -4.49 -4.68
CA LYS A 36 7.18 -4.57 -3.50
C LYS A 36 8.64 -4.61 -3.90
N GLN A 37 9.00 -5.41 -4.90
CA GLN A 37 10.38 -5.47 -5.43
C GLN A 37 10.82 -4.12 -6.01
N ARG A 38 9.94 -3.43 -6.73
CA ARG A 38 10.22 -2.10 -7.29
C ARG A 38 10.40 -1.04 -6.19
N ILE A 39 9.57 -1.08 -5.14
CA ILE A 39 9.70 -0.24 -3.95
C ILE A 39 11.05 -0.49 -3.27
N ALA A 40 11.41 -1.75 -3.02
CA ALA A 40 12.69 -2.11 -2.41
C ALA A 40 13.88 -1.62 -3.24
N ALA A 41 13.85 -1.85 -4.56
CA ALA A 41 14.89 -1.41 -5.47
C ALA A 41 15.02 0.12 -5.51
N LEU A 42 13.90 0.87 -5.43
CA LEU A 42 13.92 2.33 -5.37
C LEU A 42 14.44 2.83 -4.01
N ALA A 43 14.08 2.19 -2.90
CA ALA A 43 14.58 2.51 -1.58
C ALA A 43 16.11 2.39 -1.54
N LEU A 44 16.67 1.28 -2.04
CA LEU A 44 18.12 1.05 -2.08
C LEU A 44 18.91 1.98 -3.02
N LYS A 45 18.23 2.83 -3.80
CA LYS A 45 18.86 3.91 -4.58
C LYS A 45 18.95 5.22 -3.79
N GLN A 46 18.26 5.33 -2.65
CA GLN A 46 18.28 6.53 -1.82
C GLN A 46 19.56 6.59 -0.98
N VAL A 47 20.09 7.80 -0.81
CA VAL A 47 21.29 8.07 -0.01
C VAL A 47 21.10 7.60 1.43
N ASP A 48 19.91 7.84 1.98
CA ASP A 48 19.54 7.41 3.32
C ASP A 48 19.44 5.88 3.48
N PHE A 49 19.37 5.13 2.39
CA PHE A 49 19.43 3.67 2.43
C PHE A 49 20.81 3.14 2.02
N GLY A 50 21.82 3.99 1.99
CA GLY A 50 23.21 3.60 1.79
C GLY A 50 23.66 3.52 0.34
N SER A 51 22.93 4.11 -0.61
CA SER A 51 23.28 4.05 -2.04
C SER A 51 24.66 4.62 -2.40
N VAL A 52 25.24 5.44 -1.51
CA VAL A 52 26.56 6.06 -1.65
C VAL A 52 27.50 5.71 -0.48
N SER A 53 27.13 4.73 0.36
CA SER A 53 27.95 4.34 1.52
C SER A 53 29.19 3.56 1.06
N LEU A 54 30.38 3.97 1.55
CA LEU A 54 31.61 3.19 1.38
C LEU A 54 31.68 1.98 2.32
N LEU A 55 30.90 2.04 3.41
CA LEU A 55 30.82 0.96 4.38
C LEU A 55 29.67 0.02 4.01
N PRO A 56 29.84 -1.30 4.15
CA PRO A 56 28.76 -2.26 3.92
C PRO A 56 27.58 -1.97 4.83
N VAL A 57 26.41 -1.80 4.22
CA VAL A 57 25.17 -1.54 4.93
C VAL A 57 24.42 -2.84 5.17
N ARG A 58 23.84 -2.99 6.37
CA ARG A 58 23.01 -4.13 6.75
C ARG A 58 21.65 -3.66 7.21
N PHE A 59 20.62 -4.43 6.84
CA PHE A 59 19.23 -4.18 7.18
C PHE A 59 18.74 -5.24 8.17
N ASP A 60 18.27 -4.79 9.34
CA ASP A 60 17.91 -5.64 10.50
C ASP A 60 16.40 -5.72 10.73
N GLY A 61 15.60 -5.14 9.84
CA GLY A 61 14.14 -5.15 9.95
C GLY A 61 13.51 -3.97 9.23
N SER A 62 13.28 -4.14 7.93
CA SER A 62 12.57 -3.17 7.11
C SER A 62 11.06 -3.30 7.25
N ARG A 63 10.36 -2.16 7.12
CA ARG A 63 8.91 -2.08 7.18
C ARG A 63 8.35 -1.23 6.04
N LEU A 64 7.20 -1.65 5.54
CA LEU A 64 6.44 -0.98 4.48
C LEU A 64 5.06 -0.62 5.02
N ALA A 65 4.68 0.64 4.92
CA ALA A 65 3.29 1.06 5.05
C ALA A 65 2.75 1.42 3.66
N GLY A 66 1.47 1.12 3.45
CA GLY A 66 0.72 1.43 2.24
C GLY A 66 0.14 0.22 1.53
N PRO A 67 -0.72 0.45 0.53
CA PRO A 67 -1.04 1.74 -0.08
C PRO A 67 -1.74 2.70 0.89
N ILE A 68 -1.30 3.96 0.91
CA ILE A 68 -1.92 5.06 1.66
C ILE A 68 -2.55 5.99 0.65
N GLU A 69 -3.84 6.25 0.76
CA GLU A 69 -4.54 7.22 -0.09
C GLU A 69 -4.40 8.62 0.50
N ASP A 70 -3.80 9.53 -0.26
CA ASP A 70 -3.55 10.90 0.15
C ASP A 70 -3.78 11.88 -1.01
N GLY A 71 -4.89 12.62 -0.95
CA GLY A 71 -5.25 13.59 -1.99
C GLY A 71 -5.40 12.97 -3.40
N GLY A 72 -5.84 11.71 -3.49
CA GLY A 72 -5.92 10.96 -4.77
C GLY A 72 -4.57 10.42 -5.26
N ARG A 73 -3.54 10.44 -4.40
CA ARG A 73 -2.23 9.83 -4.62
C ARG A 73 -2.15 8.55 -3.82
N THR A 74 -1.62 7.49 -4.41
CA THR A 74 -1.25 6.28 -3.66
C THR A 74 0.19 6.42 -3.17
N ILE A 75 0.40 6.36 -1.86
CA ILE A 75 1.69 6.55 -1.20
C ILE A 75 2.14 5.25 -0.53
N TYR A 76 3.44 4.99 -0.58
CA TYR A 76 4.12 3.92 0.13
C TYR A 76 5.25 4.51 0.98
N CYS A 77 5.30 4.12 2.24
CA CYS A 77 6.31 4.57 3.18
C CYS A 77 7.22 3.41 3.57
N VAL A 78 8.51 3.54 3.27
CA VAL A 78 9.54 2.58 3.63
C VAL A 78 10.29 3.12 4.83
N SER A 79 10.49 2.27 5.84
CA SER A 79 11.39 2.55 6.95
C SER A 79 12.24 1.32 7.26
N SER A 80 13.43 1.50 7.81
CA SER A 80 14.25 0.36 8.21
C SER A 80 15.01 0.59 9.51
N ARG A 81 15.47 -0.49 10.12
CA ARG A 81 16.59 -0.47 11.04
C ARG A 81 17.82 -0.91 10.26
N MET A 82 18.82 -0.06 10.26
CA MET A 82 19.99 -0.21 9.42
C MET A 82 21.26 -0.01 10.25
N SER A 83 22.35 -0.63 9.83
CA SER A 83 23.69 -0.37 10.36
C SER A 83 24.70 -0.31 9.23
N GLY A 84 25.88 0.26 9.52
CA GLY A 84 27.04 0.18 8.64
C GLY A 84 27.43 1.49 7.99
N ARG A 85 26.50 2.41 7.67
CA ARG A 85 26.89 3.70 7.07
C ARG A 85 27.57 4.62 8.07
N THR A 86 27.15 4.57 9.34
CA THR A 86 27.85 5.24 10.44
C THR A 86 28.42 4.21 11.42
N PHE A 87 29.74 4.22 11.62
CA PHE A 87 30.42 3.25 12.50
C PHE A 87 29.79 3.20 13.90
N GLY A 88 29.35 2.00 14.29
CA GLY A 88 28.84 1.71 15.63
C GLY A 88 27.52 2.41 15.98
N LYS A 89 26.82 3.02 15.02
CA LYS A 89 25.53 3.69 15.28
C LYS A 89 24.39 3.00 14.52
N PRO A 90 23.28 2.67 15.19
CA PRO A 90 22.07 2.22 14.50
C PRO A 90 21.43 3.40 13.77
N GLU A 91 20.92 3.13 12.57
CA GLU A 91 20.34 4.11 11.66
C GLU A 91 18.89 3.74 11.34
N ARG A 92 18.03 4.74 11.15
CA ARG A 92 16.59 4.53 10.89
C ARG A 92 16.11 5.31 9.68
N PRO A 93 16.54 4.94 8.47
CA PRO A 93 16.18 5.69 7.28
C PRO A 93 14.69 5.52 6.94
N LYS A 94 14.17 6.54 6.25
CA LYS A 94 12.81 6.57 5.73
C LYS A 94 12.83 7.03 4.27
N ALA A 95 11.90 6.51 3.46
CA ALA A 95 11.64 6.99 2.12
C ALA A 95 10.15 6.95 1.85
N VAL A 96 9.63 8.00 1.23
CA VAL A 96 8.22 8.12 0.86
C VAL A 96 8.12 8.06 -0.65
N MET A 97 7.24 7.20 -1.15
CA MET A 97 7.11 6.93 -2.57
C MET A 97 5.67 7.13 -3.03
N ARG A 98 5.50 7.97 -4.03
CA ARG A 98 4.24 8.12 -4.74
C ARG A 98 4.16 7.12 -5.88
N TYR A 99 3.06 6.38 -5.95
CA TYR A 99 2.73 5.49 -7.05
C TYR A 99 1.62 6.10 -7.92
N ALA A 100 1.91 6.34 -9.19
CA ALA A 100 0.94 6.86 -10.14
C ALA A 100 1.32 6.45 -11.56
N ALA A 101 0.32 6.12 -12.38
CA ALA A 101 0.50 5.72 -13.79
C ALA A 101 1.61 4.65 -13.96
N ASP A 102 1.59 3.63 -13.08
CA ASP A 102 2.59 2.55 -13.02
C ASP A 102 4.04 3.02 -12.82
N ARG A 103 4.24 4.17 -12.16
CA ARG A 103 5.57 4.69 -11.79
C ARG A 103 5.66 5.00 -10.30
N LEU A 104 6.84 4.75 -9.75
CA LEU A 104 7.21 5.14 -8.38
C LEU A 104 8.13 6.36 -8.43
N GLU A 105 7.81 7.36 -7.64
CA GLU A 105 8.62 8.57 -7.48
C GLU A 105 8.83 8.84 -5.99
N VAL A 106 10.06 9.20 -5.61
CA VAL A 106 10.36 9.59 -4.23
C VAL A 106 9.89 11.01 -4.00
N ILE A 107 9.20 11.22 -2.88
CA ILE A 107 8.72 12.53 -2.45
C ILE A 107 9.28 12.86 -1.06
N ASP A 108 9.41 14.14 -0.76
CA ASP A 108 9.85 14.65 0.54
C ASP A 108 8.64 15.10 1.35
N ASP A 109 7.91 14.13 1.90
CA ASP A 109 6.68 14.33 2.67
C ASP A 109 6.49 13.17 3.66
N ASP A 110 7.22 13.22 4.77
CA ASP A 110 7.20 12.14 5.77
C ASP A 110 6.01 12.19 6.73
N GLU A 111 5.29 13.32 6.76
CA GLU A 111 4.07 13.51 7.54
C GLU A 111 2.98 12.51 7.12
N VAL A 112 2.86 12.26 5.80
CA VAL A 112 1.92 11.29 5.21
C VAL A 112 2.13 9.87 5.74
N CYS A 113 3.30 9.55 6.28
CA CYS A 113 3.59 8.22 6.83
C CYS A 113 3.16 8.05 8.29
N THR A 114 2.76 9.13 8.97
CA THR A 114 2.46 9.12 10.41
C THR A 114 1.13 8.42 10.69
N GLY A 115 1.11 7.57 11.71
CA GLY A 115 -0.12 6.87 12.14
C GLY A 115 -0.54 5.68 11.27
N HIS A 116 0.13 5.44 10.14
CA HIS A 116 -0.18 4.29 9.28
C HIS A 116 0.45 2.99 9.78
N ARG A 117 -0.31 1.89 9.69
CA ARG A 117 0.18 0.56 10.03
C ARG A 117 1.24 0.14 9.00
N SER A 118 2.42 -0.20 9.50
CA SER A 118 3.48 -0.81 8.70
C SER A 118 3.54 -2.32 8.90
N GLN A 119 3.92 -3.04 7.85
CA GLN A 119 4.12 -4.48 7.83
C GLN A 119 5.61 -4.81 7.59
N PRO A 120 6.09 -6.00 7.97
CA PRO A 120 7.43 -6.45 7.61
C PRO A 120 7.67 -6.36 6.10
N PHE A 121 8.88 -5.94 5.71
CA PHE A 121 9.26 -5.74 4.31
C PHE A 121 10.53 -6.55 3.96
N PRO A 122 10.43 -7.88 3.96
CA PRO A 122 11.59 -8.76 3.76
C PRO A 122 12.23 -8.62 2.38
N GLU A 123 11.51 -8.11 1.38
CA GLU A 123 12.04 -7.85 0.05
C GLU A 123 13.19 -6.83 0.09
N LEU A 124 13.08 -5.80 0.93
CA LEU A 124 14.16 -4.84 1.14
C LEU A 124 15.33 -5.44 1.91
N ASP A 125 15.05 -6.20 2.97
CA ASP A 125 16.11 -6.85 3.76
C ASP A 125 16.91 -7.85 2.92
N ALA A 126 16.22 -8.69 2.14
CA ALA A 126 16.86 -9.67 1.26
C ALA A 126 17.68 -8.99 0.15
N LEU A 127 17.09 -7.99 -0.54
CA LEU A 127 17.76 -7.31 -1.64
C LEU A 127 18.93 -6.43 -1.18
N GLY A 128 18.79 -5.79 -0.02
CA GLY A 128 19.81 -4.92 0.57
C GLY A 128 21.00 -5.71 1.13
N ASN A 129 20.75 -6.86 1.76
CA ASN A 129 21.79 -7.68 2.39
C ASN A 129 22.51 -8.64 1.42
N ALA A 130 22.00 -8.81 0.20
CA ALA A 130 22.64 -9.61 -0.86
C ALA A 130 23.67 -8.83 -1.68
N ARG A 131 23.85 -7.54 -1.41
CA ARG A 131 24.80 -6.65 -2.10
C ARG A 131 26.18 -6.64 -1.44
#